data_AF-A0A1F6ED12-F1
#
_entry.id   AF-A0A1F6ED12-F1
#
_cell.length_a   1.000
_cell.length_b   1.000
_cell.length_c   1.000
_cell.angle_alpha   90.00
_cell.angle_beta   90.00
_cell.angle_gamma   90.00
#
_symmetry.space_group_name_H-M   'P 1'
#
loop_
_entity.id
_entity.type
_entity.pdbx_description
1 polymer ?
#
loop_
_entity_poly.entity_id
_entity_poly.type
_entity_poly.pdbx_seq_one_letter_code
_entity_poly.pdbx_strand_id
1 'polypeptide(L)'
;MISPEALLFALFGGILPALLWLIFWLREDRLHPEPRRFILYVFLTGMLAVPIVLPLEEITQRYVAGNLMFVIWAFIEEGMKLGAAYVVVLRRREVDEPIDAVMYMITAALGFAALENTLFLLDPLAHGNILVGIINGNLRFLGATLLHVLSSGTVGLFIALSFYRNARLRHRALFIGLILAVFLHALFNFFILYNADGKVLIVFAGVWVGIILLLLFFEKIKQIKRPQFIYLRKK
;
A
#
# COMPACT_ATOMS: atom_id res chain seq x y z
N MET A 1 -0.97 4.17 31.77
CA MET A 1 -2.26 3.66 31.25
C MET A 1 -2.62 4.49 30.03
N ILE A 2 -3.06 3.87 28.94
CA ILE A 2 -3.51 4.60 27.74
C ILE A 2 -4.79 5.35 28.11
N SER A 3 -4.80 6.68 27.94
CA SER A 3 -5.99 7.47 28.20
C SER A 3 -7.01 7.31 27.05
N PRO A 4 -8.33 7.42 27.30
CA PRO A 4 -9.33 7.37 26.24
C PRO A 4 -9.09 8.41 25.13
N GLU A 5 -8.57 9.58 25.49
CA GLU A 5 -8.23 10.66 24.56
C GLU A 5 -7.06 10.27 23.65
N ALA A 6 -6.00 9.67 24.22
CA ALA A 6 -4.86 9.20 23.46
C ALA A 6 -5.27 8.11 22.43
N LEU A 7 -6.13 7.18 22.85
CA LEU A 7 -6.68 6.16 21.95
C LEU A 7 -7.53 6.80 20.84
N LEU A 8 -8.39 7.75 21.18
CA LEU A 8 -9.23 8.45 20.21
C LEU A 8 -8.39 9.21 19.17
N PHE A 9 -7.37 9.95 19.61
CA PHE A 9 -6.48 10.68 18.71
C PHE A 9 -5.64 9.75 17.83
N ALA A 10 -5.16 8.64 18.36
CA ALA A 10 -4.44 7.64 17.57
C ALA A 10 -5.34 7.04 16.46
N LEU A 11 -6.58 6.66 16.82
CA LEU A 11 -7.56 6.13 15.87
C LEU A 11 -7.91 7.14 14.78
N PHE A 12 -8.21 8.39 15.14
CA PHE A 12 -8.49 9.43 14.16
C PHE A 12 -7.28 9.72 13.29
N GLY A 13 -6.10 9.85 13.89
CA GLY A 13 -4.86 10.12 13.17
C GLY A 13 -4.52 9.03 12.16
N GLY A 14 -4.68 7.75 12.51
CA GLY A 14 -4.42 6.62 11.62
C GLY A 14 -5.49 6.41 10.55
N ILE A 15 -6.75 6.35 10.96
CA ILE A 15 -7.84 5.89 10.08
C ILE A 15 -8.30 7.01 9.14
N LEU A 16 -8.45 8.25 9.62
CA LEU A 16 -9.04 9.32 8.82
C LEU A 16 -8.24 9.63 7.55
N PRO A 17 -6.89 9.81 7.59
CA PRO A 17 -6.11 10.04 6.38
C PRO A 17 -6.18 8.87 5.39
N ALA A 18 -6.14 7.63 5.89
CA ALA A 18 -6.26 6.44 5.04
C ALA A 18 -7.62 6.40 4.32
N LEU A 19 -8.72 6.76 5.01
CA LEU A 19 -10.04 6.85 4.40
C LEU A 19 -10.15 8.00 3.38
N LEU A 20 -9.53 9.16 3.65
CA LEU A 20 -9.50 10.27 2.70
C LEU A 20 -8.77 9.87 1.40
N TRP A 21 -7.63 9.18 1.52
CA TRP A 21 -6.93 8.63 0.37
C TRP A 21 -7.74 7.54 -0.34
N LEU A 22 -8.44 6.67 0.39
CA LEU A 22 -9.29 5.65 -0.21
C LEU A 22 -10.39 6.30 -1.06
N ILE A 23 -11.04 7.34 -0.53
CA ILE A 23 -12.06 8.10 -1.27
C ILE A 23 -11.45 8.77 -2.50
N PHE A 24 -10.24 9.32 -2.41
CA PHE A 24 -9.54 9.90 -3.57
C PHE A 24 -9.33 8.85 -4.67
N TRP A 25 -8.76 7.69 -4.35
CA TRP A 25 -8.48 6.64 -5.34
C TRP A 25 -9.76 6.04 -5.93
N LEU A 26 -10.79 5.78 -5.11
CA LEU A 26 -12.07 5.28 -5.61
C LEU A 26 -12.78 6.28 -6.54
N ARG A 27 -12.47 7.57 -6.41
CA ARG A 27 -12.96 8.60 -7.34
C ARG A 27 -12.20 8.61 -8.66
N GLU A 28 -11.03 8.00 -8.74
CA GLU A 28 -10.27 7.87 -9.98
C GLU A 28 -10.83 6.74 -10.86
N ASP A 29 -11.53 5.78 -10.24
CA ASP A 29 -12.24 4.68 -10.88
C ASP A 29 -13.77 4.88 -10.88
N ARG A 30 -14.23 6.04 -11.39
CA ARG A 30 -15.66 6.39 -11.40
C ARG A 30 -16.48 5.69 -12.48
N LEU A 31 -15.83 5.19 -13.53
CA LEU A 31 -16.54 4.65 -14.70
C LEU A 31 -17.10 3.25 -14.42
N HIS A 32 -16.33 2.41 -13.73
CA HIS A 32 -16.71 1.03 -13.39
C HIS A 32 -16.39 0.75 -11.90
N PRO A 33 -17.11 1.38 -10.96
CA PRO A 33 -16.74 1.35 -9.56
C PRO A 33 -16.91 -0.04 -8.95
N GLU A 34 -15.89 -0.43 -8.19
CA GLU A 34 -15.83 -1.70 -7.48
C GLU A 34 -16.96 -1.91 -6.46
N PRO A 35 -17.41 -3.17 -6.25
CA PRO A 35 -18.41 -3.45 -5.24
C PRO A 35 -17.91 -3.09 -3.84
N ARG A 36 -18.59 -2.15 -3.18
CA ARG A 36 -18.20 -1.59 -1.86
C ARG A 36 -17.90 -2.64 -0.79
N ARG A 37 -18.56 -3.80 -0.84
CA ARG A 37 -18.31 -4.92 0.10
C ARG A 37 -16.88 -5.45 -0.01
N PHE A 38 -16.33 -5.56 -1.22
CA PHE A 38 -14.98 -6.07 -1.42
C PHE A 38 -13.94 -5.00 -1.06
N ILE A 39 -14.21 -3.74 -1.35
CA ILE A 39 -13.39 -2.62 -0.83
C ILE A 39 -13.31 -2.69 0.70
N LEU A 40 -14.45 -2.83 1.39
CA LEU A 40 -14.47 -2.96 2.85
C LEU A 40 -13.71 -4.20 3.32
N TYR A 41 -13.95 -5.37 2.74
CA TYR A 41 -13.27 -6.60 3.15
C TYR A 41 -11.76 -6.51 2.94
N VAL A 42 -11.32 -6.00 1.80
CA VAL A 42 -9.89 -5.83 1.51
C VAL A 42 -9.25 -4.85 2.49
N PHE A 43 -9.90 -3.71 2.76
CA PHE A 43 -9.43 -2.73 3.74
C PHE A 43 -9.28 -3.35 5.14
N LEU A 44 -10.31 -4.07 5.61
CA LEU A 44 -10.27 -4.75 6.91
C LEU A 44 -9.20 -5.84 6.95
N THR A 45 -9.03 -6.63 5.89
CA THR A 45 -7.94 -7.63 5.85
C THR A 45 -6.55 -6.99 5.78
N GLY A 46 -6.43 -5.81 5.17
CA GLY A 46 -5.21 -4.99 5.22
C GLY A 46 -4.89 -4.57 6.65
N MET A 47 -5.89 -4.12 7.42
CA MET A 47 -5.71 -3.87 8.86
C MET A 47 -5.28 -5.16 9.59
N LEU A 48 -5.96 -6.28 9.35
CA LEU A 48 -5.67 -7.56 10.02
C LEU A 48 -4.30 -8.14 9.66
N ALA A 49 -3.63 -7.65 8.62
CA ALA A 49 -2.25 -8.03 8.35
C ALA A 49 -1.28 -7.43 9.39
N VAL A 50 -1.55 -6.26 9.96
CA VAL A 50 -0.64 -5.58 10.91
C VAL A 50 -0.33 -6.42 12.16
N PRO A 51 -1.31 -7.03 12.87
CA PRO A 51 -1.03 -7.91 14.00
C PRO A 51 -0.19 -9.15 13.67
N ILE A 52 -0.10 -9.54 12.40
CA ILE A 52 0.74 -10.64 11.93
C ILE A 52 2.13 -10.13 11.55
N VAL A 53 2.20 -8.98 10.89
CA VAL A 53 3.46 -8.37 10.44
C VAL A 53 4.33 -7.94 11.63
N LEU A 54 3.79 -7.21 12.60
CA LEU A 54 4.60 -6.62 13.68
C LEU A 54 5.42 -7.67 14.47
N PRO A 55 4.86 -8.83 14.86
CA PRO A 55 5.67 -9.89 15.49
C PRO A 55 6.76 -10.45 14.57
N LEU A 56 6.51 -10.55 13.26
CA LEU A 56 7.50 -11.04 12.29
C LEU A 56 8.65 -10.05 12.12
N GLU A 57 8.36 -8.74 12.13
CA GLU A 57 9.38 -7.69 12.12
C GLU A 57 10.20 -7.69 13.41
N GLU A 58 9.56 -7.87 14.56
CA GLU A 58 10.24 -7.99 15.85
C GLU A 58 11.16 -9.22 15.89
N ILE A 59 10.71 -10.37 15.38
CA ILE A 59 11.55 -11.55 15.21
C ILE A 59 12.73 -11.23 14.28
N THR A 60 12.47 -10.57 13.16
CA THR A 60 13.52 -10.18 12.20
C THR A 60 14.58 -9.29 12.86
N GLN A 61 14.18 -8.31 13.68
CA GLN A 61 15.07 -7.41 14.43
C GLN A 61 16.04 -8.15 15.35
N ARG A 62 15.64 -9.30 15.89
CA ARG A 62 16.49 -10.09 16.82
C ARG A 62 17.63 -10.80 16.11
N TYR A 63 17.49 -11.10 14.82
CA TYR A 63 18.44 -11.95 14.07
C TYR A 63 19.11 -11.22 12.89
N VAL A 64 18.55 -10.12 12.41
CA VAL A 64 19.04 -9.37 11.25
C VAL A 64 19.20 -7.91 11.61
N ALA A 65 20.34 -7.33 11.25
CA ALA A 65 20.66 -5.92 11.49
C ALA A 65 21.07 -5.19 10.21
N GLY A 66 21.10 -3.87 10.27
CA GLY A 66 21.50 -3.00 9.16
C GLY A 66 20.51 -3.01 8.01
N ASN A 67 20.97 -2.68 6.80
CA ASN A 67 20.11 -2.43 5.64
C ASN A 67 19.26 -3.63 5.20
N LEU A 68 19.74 -4.86 5.44
CA LEU A 68 19.01 -6.08 5.10
C LEU A 68 17.70 -6.20 5.89
N MET A 69 17.67 -5.68 7.12
CA MET A 69 16.49 -5.67 7.97
C MET A 69 15.32 -4.92 7.31
N PHE A 70 15.58 -3.75 6.71
CA PHE A 70 14.55 -2.96 6.03
C PHE A 70 13.98 -3.65 4.79
N VAL A 71 14.81 -4.41 4.07
CA VAL A 71 14.36 -5.21 2.93
C VAL A 71 13.45 -6.34 3.39
N ILE A 72 13.78 -7.00 4.50
CA ILE A 72 12.96 -8.10 5.04
C ILE A 72 11.62 -7.58 5.58
N TRP A 73 11.61 -6.46 6.33
CA TRP A 73 10.35 -5.85 6.79
C TRP A 73 9.46 -5.46 5.62
N ALA A 74 10.00 -4.71 4.65
CA ALA A 74 9.28 -4.34 3.44
C ALA A 74 8.75 -5.57 2.68
N PHE A 75 9.52 -6.65 2.61
CA PHE A 75 9.08 -7.90 2.01
C PHE A 75 7.90 -8.54 2.75
N ILE A 76 7.98 -8.62 4.07
CA ILE A 76 6.90 -9.15 4.92
C ILE A 76 5.63 -8.32 4.72
N GLU A 77 5.76 -7.00 4.81
CA GLU A 77 4.66 -6.06 4.66
C GLU A 77 3.96 -6.13 3.30
N GLU A 78 4.71 -5.95 2.20
CA GLU A 78 4.14 -5.98 0.85
C GLU A 78 3.59 -7.37 0.50
N GLY A 79 4.25 -8.43 0.98
CA GLY A 79 3.77 -9.80 0.85
C GLY A 79 2.43 -10.02 1.55
N MET A 80 2.27 -9.51 2.78
CA MET A 80 1.04 -9.65 3.55
C MET A 80 -0.11 -8.81 2.98
N LYS A 81 0.16 -7.60 2.47
CA LYS A 81 -0.84 -6.77 1.77
C LYS A 81 -1.33 -7.44 0.48
N LEU A 82 -0.40 -7.98 -0.31
CA LEU A 82 -0.74 -8.79 -1.48
C LEU A 82 -1.55 -10.03 -1.09
N GLY A 83 -1.14 -10.74 -0.04
CA GLY A 83 -1.87 -11.88 0.50
C GLY A 83 -3.30 -11.54 0.90
N ALA A 84 -3.50 -10.43 1.59
CA ALA A 84 -4.81 -9.91 1.99
C ALA A 84 -5.71 -9.68 0.75
N ALA A 85 -5.25 -8.90 -0.23
CA ALA A 85 -6.01 -8.65 -1.46
C ALA A 85 -6.26 -9.95 -2.27
N TYR A 86 -5.27 -10.84 -2.33
CA TYR A 86 -5.33 -12.08 -3.10
C TYR A 86 -6.31 -13.11 -2.55
N VAL A 87 -6.36 -13.24 -1.22
CA VAL A 87 -7.32 -14.12 -0.55
C VAL A 87 -8.73 -13.58 -0.69
N VAL A 88 -8.91 -12.26 -0.57
CA VAL A 88 -10.24 -11.63 -0.57
C VAL A 88 -10.83 -11.53 -1.97
N VAL A 89 -10.11 -11.01 -2.98
CA VAL A 89 -10.74 -10.60 -4.24
C VAL A 89 -9.94 -10.84 -5.53
N LEU A 90 -8.60 -10.82 -5.53
CA LEU A 90 -7.82 -10.88 -6.81
C LEU A 90 -7.98 -12.20 -7.60
N ARG A 91 -8.58 -13.23 -7.00
CA ARG A 91 -8.92 -14.50 -7.67
C ARG A 91 -10.39 -14.61 -8.09
N ARG A 92 -11.20 -13.62 -7.76
CA ARG A 92 -12.64 -13.66 -7.98
C ARG A 92 -13.00 -13.04 -9.33
N ARG A 93 -14.27 -13.19 -9.72
CA ARG A 93 -14.79 -12.69 -10.99
C ARG A 93 -15.07 -11.19 -10.95
N GLU A 94 -15.14 -10.62 -9.76
CA GLU A 94 -15.28 -9.19 -9.53
C GLU A 94 -14.03 -8.38 -9.91
N VAL A 95 -12.91 -9.06 -10.18
CA VAL A 95 -11.77 -8.44 -10.86
C VAL A 95 -11.92 -8.73 -12.35
N ASP A 96 -12.59 -7.83 -13.06
CA ASP A 96 -12.91 -7.96 -14.47
C ASP A 96 -12.24 -6.93 -15.37
N GLU A 97 -11.63 -5.89 -14.79
CA GLU A 97 -10.79 -4.91 -15.48
C GLU A 97 -9.35 -4.87 -14.92
N PRO A 98 -8.36 -4.47 -15.74
CA PRO A 98 -6.99 -4.32 -15.27
C PRO A 98 -6.83 -3.34 -14.09
N ILE A 99 -7.65 -2.29 -14.04
CA ILE A 99 -7.59 -1.23 -13.04
C ILE A 99 -7.91 -1.73 -11.62
N ASP A 100 -8.83 -2.70 -11.52
CA ASP A 100 -9.30 -3.34 -10.30
C ASP A 100 -8.13 -3.85 -9.45
N ALA A 101 -7.13 -4.45 -10.10
CA ALA A 101 -5.95 -4.97 -9.41
C ALA A 101 -5.17 -3.86 -8.69
N VAL A 102 -5.11 -2.66 -9.27
CA VAL A 102 -4.50 -1.48 -8.63
C VAL A 102 -5.38 -1.02 -7.47
N MET A 103 -6.69 -0.93 -7.69
CA MET A 103 -7.66 -0.45 -6.70
C MET A 103 -7.69 -1.32 -5.45
N TYR A 104 -7.70 -2.64 -5.61
CA TYR A 104 -7.67 -3.57 -4.48
C TYR A 104 -6.33 -3.60 -3.75
N MET A 105 -5.20 -3.50 -4.46
CA MET A 105 -3.90 -3.40 -3.79
C MET A 105 -3.74 -2.09 -3.00
N ILE A 106 -4.17 -0.95 -3.56
CA ILE A 106 -4.21 0.33 -2.84
C ILE A 106 -5.14 0.25 -1.63
N THR A 107 -6.29 -0.41 -1.77
CA THR A 107 -7.24 -0.59 -0.66
C THR A 107 -6.63 -1.42 0.47
N ALA A 108 -5.90 -2.50 0.16
CA ALA A 108 -5.21 -3.31 1.16
C ALA A 108 -4.12 -2.51 1.87
N ALA A 109 -3.34 -1.73 1.12
CA ALA A 109 -2.32 -0.86 1.65
C ALA A 109 -2.87 0.24 2.55
N LEU A 110 -3.98 0.87 2.18
CA LEU A 110 -4.63 1.89 3.00
C LEU A 110 -5.22 1.30 4.29
N GLY A 111 -5.78 0.08 4.23
CA GLY A 111 -6.20 -0.65 5.43
C GLY A 111 -5.02 -0.96 6.35
N PHE A 112 -3.91 -1.45 5.80
CA PHE A 112 -2.68 -1.68 6.55
C PHE A 112 -2.16 -0.40 7.21
N ALA A 113 -2.00 0.65 6.40
CA ALA A 113 -1.54 1.95 6.85
C ALA A 113 -2.43 2.51 7.95
N ALA A 114 -3.77 2.36 7.86
CA ALA A 114 -4.70 2.86 8.87
C ALA A 114 -4.41 2.29 10.28
N LEU A 115 -4.21 0.97 10.40
CA LEU A 115 -3.94 0.36 11.69
C LEU A 115 -2.49 0.57 12.13
N GLU A 116 -1.53 0.41 11.24
CA GLU A 116 -0.12 0.61 11.54
C GLU A 116 0.14 2.03 12.09
N ASN A 117 -0.37 3.04 11.39
CA ASN A 117 -0.31 4.43 11.81
C ASN A 117 -0.99 4.68 13.16
N THR A 118 -2.14 4.05 13.40
CA THR A 118 -2.83 4.13 14.70
C THR A 118 -1.90 3.64 15.81
N LEU A 119 -1.24 2.49 15.61
CA LEU A 119 -0.33 1.91 16.60
C LEU A 119 0.93 2.78 16.80
N PHE A 120 1.49 3.34 15.72
CA PHE A 120 2.63 4.26 15.81
C PHE A 120 2.32 5.56 16.56
N LEU A 121 1.09 6.08 16.45
CA LEU A 121 0.67 7.28 17.17
C LEU A 121 0.37 7.02 18.65
N LEU A 122 -0.03 5.79 18.98
CA LEU A 122 -0.52 5.47 20.32
C LEU A 122 0.56 5.61 21.40
N ASP A 123 1.78 5.16 21.12
CA ASP A 123 2.88 5.18 22.10
C ASP A 123 3.32 6.61 22.50
N PRO A 124 3.61 7.54 21.57
CA PRO A 124 3.93 8.93 21.93
C PRO A 124 2.80 9.66 22.66
N LEU A 125 1.54 9.40 22.27
CA LEU A 125 0.37 10.01 22.88
C LEU A 125 0.12 9.49 24.30
N ALA A 126 0.33 8.20 24.54
CA ALA A 126 0.19 7.60 25.87
C ALA A 126 1.20 8.15 26.89
N HIS A 127 2.35 8.64 26.44
CA HIS A 127 3.40 9.24 27.27
C HIS A 127 3.32 10.77 27.39
N GLY A 128 2.22 11.39 26.92
CA GLY A 128 2.01 12.84 27.03
C GLY A 128 2.84 13.70 26.08
N ASN A 129 3.58 13.09 25.16
CA ASN A 129 4.44 13.77 24.19
C ASN A 129 3.67 14.21 22.93
N ILE A 130 2.55 14.91 23.13
CA ILE A 130 1.62 15.31 22.06
C ILE A 130 2.34 16.16 21.00
N LEU A 131 3.15 17.13 21.42
CA LEU A 131 3.91 18.00 20.51
C LEU A 131 4.93 17.22 19.66
N VAL A 132 5.60 16.21 20.22
CA VAL A 132 6.55 15.36 19.48
C VAL A 132 5.81 14.45 18.51
N GLY A 133 4.70 13.84 18.94
CA GLY A 133 3.84 13.02 18.09
C GLY A 133 3.25 13.81 16.91
N ILE A 134 2.90 15.08 17.10
CA ILE A 134 2.37 15.94 16.03
C ILE A 134 3.49 16.45 15.11
N ILE A 135 4.59 16.98 15.65
CA ILE A 135 5.65 17.64 14.87
C ILE A 135 6.49 16.61 14.08
N ASN A 136 6.95 15.54 14.72
CA ASN A 136 7.72 14.49 14.04
C ASN A 136 6.83 13.49 13.31
N GLY A 137 5.57 13.36 13.73
CA GLY A 137 4.58 12.49 13.09
C GLY A 137 4.20 13.01 11.70
N ASN A 138 3.72 14.25 11.56
CA ASN A 138 2.98 14.67 10.36
C ASN A 138 3.66 14.36 9.01
N LEU A 139 4.94 14.71 8.80
CA LEU A 139 5.60 14.48 7.50
C LEU A 139 6.01 13.02 7.29
N ARG A 140 6.51 12.35 8.33
CA ARG A 140 6.90 10.94 8.27
C ARG A 140 5.68 10.04 8.09
N PHE A 141 4.60 10.36 8.76
CA PHE A 141 3.33 9.66 8.78
C PHE A 141 2.53 9.81 7.48
N LEU A 142 2.42 11.05 6.97
CA LEU A 142 1.84 11.29 5.65
C LEU A 142 2.68 10.63 4.56
N GLY A 143 4.01 10.68 4.69
CA GLY A 143 4.94 9.98 3.80
C GLY A 143 4.75 8.45 3.83
N ALA A 144 4.60 7.86 5.01
CA ALA A 144 4.40 6.41 5.17
C ALA A 144 3.08 5.95 4.52
N THR A 145 1.98 6.68 4.70
CA THR A 145 0.70 6.33 4.05
C THR A 145 0.83 6.36 2.52
N LEU A 146 1.46 7.41 1.98
CA LEU A 146 1.71 7.53 0.54
C LEU A 146 2.67 6.45 0.02
N LEU A 147 3.66 6.05 0.82
CA LEU A 147 4.54 4.95 0.49
C LEU A 147 3.78 3.65 0.31
N HIS A 148 2.91 3.30 1.27
CA HIS A 148 2.10 2.07 1.19
C HIS A 148 1.24 2.06 -0.07
N VAL A 149 0.63 3.19 -0.40
CA VAL A 149 -0.12 3.36 -1.66
C VAL A 149 0.78 3.14 -2.87
N LEU A 150 1.98 3.75 -2.89
CA LEU A 150 2.91 3.66 -4.01
C LEU A 150 3.47 2.24 -4.20
N SER A 151 3.91 1.58 -3.11
CA SER A 151 4.51 0.25 -3.14
C SER A 151 3.49 -0.80 -3.57
N SER A 152 2.37 -0.92 -2.85
CA SER A 152 1.32 -1.87 -3.20
C SER A 152 0.60 -1.51 -4.49
N GLY A 153 0.41 -0.22 -4.78
CA GLY A 153 -0.10 0.26 -6.07
C GLY A 153 0.80 -0.16 -7.24
N THR A 154 2.12 -0.17 -7.05
CA THR A 154 3.08 -0.74 -8.01
C THR A 154 2.84 -2.24 -8.22
N VAL A 155 2.58 -3.02 -7.18
CA VAL A 155 2.23 -4.45 -7.34
C VAL A 155 0.96 -4.58 -8.19
N GLY A 156 -0.07 -3.80 -7.87
CA GLY A 156 -1.32 -3.75 -8.63
C GLY A 156 -1.09 -3.36 -10.10
N LEU A 157 -0.22 -2.39 -10.37
CA LEU A 157 0.16 -1.95 -11.71
C LEU A 157 0.76 -3.08 -12.54
N PHE A 158 1.65 -3.89 -11.97
CA PHE A 158 2.23 -5.02 -12.70
C PHE A 158 1.22 -6.15 -12.94
N ILE A 159 0.28 -6.37 -12.01
CA ILE A 159 -0.86 -7.28 -12.25
C ILE A 159 -1.71 -6.75 -13.41
N ALA A 160 -2.05 -5.45 -13.39
CA ALA A 160 -2.84 -4.78 -14.42
C ALA A 160 -2.20 -4.85 -15.82
N LEU A 161 -0.91 -4.53 -15.94
CA LEU A 161 -0.18 -4.58 -17.21
C LEU A 161 -0.12 -5.98 -17.83
N SER A 162 -0.23 -7.02 -17.00
CA SER A 162 -0.21 -8.41 -17.43
C SER A 162 -1.58 -9.07 -17.49
N PHE A 163 -2.67 -8.34 -17.19
CA PHE A 163 -4.02 -8.87 -16.96
C PHE A 163 -4.50 -9.85 -18.06
N TYR A 164 -4.39 -9.44 -19.33
CA TYR A 164 -4.79 -10.24 -20.49
C TYR A 164 -3.68 -11.13 -21.07
N ARG A 165 -2.53 -11.25 -20.40
CA ARG A 165 -1.40 -12.08 -20.85
C ARG A 165 -1.53 -13.52 -20.34
N ASN A 166 -0.73 -14.42 -20.91
CA ASN A 166 -0.67 -15.81 -20.45
C ASN A 166 -0.18 -15.91 -18.99
N ALA A 167 -0.46 -17.05 -18.36
CA ALA A 167 -0.13 -17.27 -16.95
C ALA A 167 1.36 -17.02 -16.64
N ARG A 168 2.29 -17.48 -17.50
CA ARG A 168 3.73 -17.30 -17.27
C ARG A 168 4.11 -15.81 -17.18
N LEU A 169 3.58 -14.97 -18.07
CA LEU A 169 3.84 -13.54 -18.05
C LEU A 169 3.20 -12.84 -16.85
N ARG A 170 2.00 -13.26 -16.43
CA ARG A 170 1.35 -12.74 -15.21
C ARG A 170 2.17 -13.00 -13.95
N HIS A 171 2.65 -14.23 -13.76
CA HIS A 171 3.48 -14.57 -12.59
C HIS A 171 4.81 -13.80 -12.61
N ARG A 172 5.44 -13.64 -13.79
CA ARG A 172 6.66 -12.84 -13.92
C ARG A 172 6.41 -11.37 -13.59
N ALA A 173 5.33 -10.78 -14.10
CA ALA A 173 4.98 -9.41 -13.82
C ALA A 173 4.70 -9.20 -12.33
N LEU A 174 3.91 -10.07 -11.69
CA LEU A 174 3.66 -10.05 -10.25
C LEU A 174 4.95 -10.09 -9.44
N PHE A 175 5.87 -10.99 -9.79
CA PHE A 175 7.15 -11.11 -9.10
C PHE A 175 8.01 -9.85 -9.23
N ILE A 176 8.09 -9.27 -10.44
CA ILE A 176 8.81 -8.00 -10.67
C ILE A 176 8.15 -6.85 -9.90
N GLY A 177 6.82 -6.77 -9.92
CA GLY A 177 6.06 -5.76 -9.19
C GLY A 177 6.30 -5.84 -7.68
N LEU A 178 6.32 -7.05 -7.12
CA LEU A 178 6.62 -7.26 -5.70
C LEU A 178 8.06 -6.87 -5.37
N ILE A 179 9.05 -7.26 -6.17
CA ILE A 179 10.45 -6.82 -5.95
C ILE A 179 10.56 -5.30 -5.97
N LEU A 180 9.91 -4.64 -6.93
CA LEU A 180 9.94 -3.19 -7.04
C LEU A 180 9.23 -2.52 -5.86
N ALA A 181 8.10 -3.06 -5.40
CA ALA A 181 7.39 -2.57 -4.22
C ALA A 181 8.26 -2.67 -2.96
N VAL A 182 8.89 -3.83 -2.73
CA VAL A 182 9.81 -4.06 -1.61
C VAL A 182 11.01 -3.12 -1.69
N PHE A 183 11.57 -2.93 -2.88
CA PHE A 183 12.66 -1.99 -3.08
C PHE A 183 12.25 -0.55 -2.74
N LEU A 184 11.13 -0.06 -3.28
CA LEU A 184 10.62 1.29 -3.01
C LEU A 184 10.35 1.51 -1.52
N HIS A 185 9.74 0.51 -0.87
CA HIS A 185 9.44 0.55 0.55
C HIS A 185 10.73 0.55 1.39
N ALA A 186 11.62 -0.42 1.19
CA ALA A 186 12.88 -0.51 1.92
C ALA A 186 13.73 0.75 1.72
N LEU A 187 13.72 1.33 0.52
CA LEU A 187 14.42 2.58 0.21
C LEU A 187 13.87 3.75 1.03
N PHE A 188 12.55 3.88 1.15
CA PHE A 188 11.93 4.89 2.01
C PHE A 188 12.31 4.69 3.48
N ASN A 189 12.21 3.46 4.00
CA ASN A 189 12.58 3.13 5.38
C ASN A 189 14.03 3.46 5.66
N PHE A 190 14.93 3.09 4.75
CA PHE A 190 16.35 3.44 4.81
C PHE A 190 16.56 4.96 4.90
N PHE A 191 15.93 5.74 4.03
CA PHE A 191 16.14 7.19 4.03
C PHE A 191 15.54 7.88 5.26
N ILE A 192 14.34 7.49 5.70
CA ILE A 192 13.69 8.08 6.86
C ILE A 192 14.45 7.77 8.16
N LEU A 193 15.03 6.57 8.31
CA LEU A 193 15.73 6.17 9.53
C LEU A 193 17.18 6.66 9.61
N TYR A 194 17.90 6.72 8.49
CA TYR A 194 19.31 7.16 8.48
C TYR A 194 19.53 8.65 8.19
N ASN A 195 18.54 9.39 7.65
CA ASN A 195 18.72 10.80 7.28
C ASN A 195 17.77 11.73 8.07
N ALA A 196 17.80 11.62 9.40
CA ALA A 196 17.10 12.55 10.31
C ALA A 196 17.55 14.02 10.15
N ASP A 197 18.71 14.26 9.54
CA ASP A 197 19.32 15.59 9.34
C ASP A 197 18.79 16.31 8.09
N GLY A 198 17.50 16.66 8.09
CA GLY A 198 16.92 17.67 7.17
C GLY A 198 16.58 17.19 5.75
N LYS A 199 16.76 15.90 5.41
CA LYS A 199 16.42 15.36 4.07
C LYS A 199 15.02 14.77 3.93
N VAL A 200 14.21 14.79 5.01
CA VAL A 200 12.83 14.26 5.01
C VAL A 200 11.99 14.82 3.86
N LEU A 201 12.13 16.12 3.56
CA LEU A 201 11.42 16.75 2.44
C LEU A 201 11.81 16.18 1.07
N ILE A 202 13.08 15.81 0.87
CA ILE A 202 13.55 15.21 -0.39
C ILE A 202 12.97 13.82 -0.55
N VAL A 203 12.97 13.02 0.53
CA VAL A 203 12.37 11.67 0.52
C VAL A 203 10.88 11.77 0.20
N PHE A 204 10.18 12.69 0.86
CA PHE A 204 8.76 12.94 0.62
C PHE A 204 8.50 13.40 -0.83
N ALA A 205 9.31 14.30 -1.38
CA ALA A 205 9.22 14.70 -2.78
C ALA A 205 9.42 13.51 -3.73
N GLY A 206 10.34 12.60 -3.42
CA GLY A 206 10.54 11.37 -4.17
C GLY A 206 9.31 10.45 -4.17
N VAL A 207 8.65 10.28 -3.01
CA VAL A 207 7.39 9.53 -2.91
C VAL A 207 6.30 10.19 -3.76
N TRP A 208 6.19 11.52 -3.75
CA TRP A 208 5.23 12.24 -4.58
C TRP A 208 5.49 12.07 -6.08
N VAL A 209 6.75 12.13 -6.51
CA VAL A 209 7.11 11.81 -7.90
C VAL A 209 6.66 10.39 -8.24
N GLY A 210 6.87 9.43 -7.33
CA GLY A 210 6.36 8.06 -7.48
C GLY A 210 4.84 7.99 -7.61
N ILE A 211 4.09 8.71 -6.76
CA ILE A 211 2.62 8.78 -6.82
C ILE A 211 2.14 9.39 -8.15
N ILE A 212 2.79 10.45 -8.61
CA ILE A 212 2.49 11.06 -9.92
C ILE A 212 2.74 10.05 -11.04
N LEU A 213 3.86 9.33 -11.02
CA LEU A 213 4.14 8.27 -12.00
C LEU A 213 3.09 7.17 -11.94
N LEU A 214 2.68 6.74 -10.74
CA LEU A 214 1.62 5.76 -10.56
C LEU A 214 0.29 6.24 -11.17
N LEU A 215 -0.09 7.50 -10.95
CA LEU A 215 -1.27 8.12 -11.58
C LEU A 215 -1.17 8.16 -13.11
N LEU A 216 0.00 8.51 -13.67
CA LEU A 216 0.20 8.49 -15.13
C LEU A 216 0.08 7.07 -15.70
N PHE A 217 0.61 6.07 -15.00
CA PHE A 217 0.42 4.67 -15.38
C PHE A 217 -1.02 4.19 -15.19
N PHE A 218 -1.73 4.71 -14.19
CA PHE A 218 -3.14 4.46 -13.95
C PHE A 218 -3.98 4.85 -15.18
N GLU A 219 -3.75 6.05 -15.73
CA GLU A 219 -4.39 6.49 -16.97
C GLU A 219 -4.09 5.59 -18.16
N LYS A 220 -2.86 5.05 -18.23
CA LYS A 220 -2.48 4.10 -19.27
C LYS A 220 -3.18 2.75 -19.12
N ILE A 221 -3.36 2.27 -17.88
CA ILE A 221 -4.05 1.00 -17.61
C ILE A 221 -5.52 1.07 -18.01
N LYS A 222 -6.20 2.20 -17.76
CA LYS A 222 -7.60 2.40 -18.17
C LYS A 222 -7.83 2.18 -19.68
N GLN A 223 -6.78 2.31 -20.49
CA GLN A 223 -6.84 2.12 -21.94
C GLN A 223 -6.64 0.66 -22.38
N ILE A 224 -6.25 -0.24 -21.47
CA ILE A 224 -5.98 -1.65 -21.77
C ILE A 224 -7.31 -2.38 -21.96
N LYS A 225 -7.65 -2.67 -23.21
CA LYS A 225 -8.85 -3.44 -23.58
C LYS A 225 -8.53 -4.90 -23.81
N ARG A 226 -9.51 -5.76 -23.54
CA ARG A 226 -9.45 -7.19 -23.90
C ARG A 226 -9.17 -7.33 -25.40
N PRO A 227 -8.20 -8.16 -25.82
CA PRO A 227 -7.94 -8.39 -27.24
C PRO A 227 -9.23 -8.89 -27.91
N GLN A 228 -9.75 -8.14 -28.88
CA GLN A 228 -10.86 -8.61 -29.71
C GLN A 228 -10.29 -9.68 -30.66
N PHE A 229 -10.65 -10.94 -30.43
CA PHE A 229 -10.44 -11.97 -31.44
C PHE A 229 -11.39 -11.65 -32.60
N ILE A 230 -10.88 -10.96 -33.61
CA ILE A 230 -11.57 -10.85 -34.90
C ILE A 230 -11.66 -12.28 -35.42
N TYR A 231 -12.85 -12.86 -35.36
CA TYR A 231 -13.16 -14.09 -36.08
C TYR A 231 -13.02 -13.78 -37.58
N LEU A 232 -11.82 -13.98 -38.12
CA LEU A 232 -11.63 -14.15 -39.55
C LEU A 232 -12.30 -15.48 -39.92
N ARG A 233 -13.62 -15.46 -40.09
CA ARG A 233 -14.35 -16.46 -40.86
C ARG A 233 -13.77 -16.41 -42.27
N LYS A 234 -12.81 -17.28 -42.55
CA LYS A 234 -12.51 -17.67 -43.94
C LYS A 234 -13.80 -18.31 -44.48
N LYS A 235 -14.48 -17.58 -45.36
CA LYS A 235 -15.40 -18.18 -46.33
C LYS A 235 -14.58 -18.96 -47.35
#